data_AF-A0A7W0F2R5-F1
#
_entry.id   AF-A0A7W0F2R5-F1
#
_cell.length_a   1.000
_cell.length_b   1.000
_cell.length_c   1.000
_cell.angle_alpha   90.00
_cell.angle_beta   90.00
_cell.angle_gamma   90.00
#
_symmetry.space_group_name_H-M   'P 1'
#
loop_
_entity.id
_entity.type
_entity.pdbx_description
1 polymer ?
#
loop_
_entity_poly.entity_id
_entity_poly.type
_entity_poly.pdbx_seq_one_letter_code
_entity_poly.pdbx_strand_id
1 'polypeptide(L)'
;MKKSKQSRGAAESVSSAGADAPSGAADLIAIVEAARLLSLQETMIRRWLSTGLVKTYKNPKAELRVSRKEILDFASQLGLNPLAGTRDVPPDVLIVDDDAEIIRWLKLFMKKNYPLFKIDCAVNGFEAGIKLRDAAPMLVLLDMRMPGIDGIEVCKAIRKQPKLKNIHILGITVSHVKAELGDFRRAGADDIIFKPLLADELRESINRIMLVPHK
;
A
#
# COMPACT_ATOMS: atom_id res chain seq x y z
N MET A 1 -67.93 14.56 -8.29
CA MET A 1 -66.64 14.03 -7.81
C MET A 1 -65.70 15.17 -7.42
N LYS A 2 -64.94 14.97 -6.34
CA LYS A 2 -64.19 15.97 -5.57
C LYS A 2 -62.94 16.53 -6.29
N LYS A 3 -62.87 17.88 -6.30
CA LYS A 3 -61.77 18.76 -5.85
C LYS A 3 -60.31 18.37 -6.16
N SER A 4 -59.67 19.17 -7.00
CA SER A 4 -58.24 19.50 -6.94
C SER A 4 -58.01 20.70 -6.01
N LYS A 5 -57.11 20.58 -5.03
CA LYS A 5 -56.39 21.68 -4.38
C LYS A 5 -55.36 21.17 -3.36
N GLN A 6 -54.33 22.01 -3.19
CA GLN A 6 -53.26 22.02 -2.17
C GLN A 6 -52.06 21.10 -2.45
N SER A 7 -50.83 21.59 -2.69
CA SER A 7 -49.94 22.54 -1.99
C SER A 7 -49.17 21.93 -0.81
N ARG A 8 -47.86 22.23 -0.78
CA ARG A 8 -46.89 22.25 0.33
C ARG A 8 -45.94 21.05 0.50
N GLY A 9 -44.74 21.40 0.96
CA GLY A 9 -43.64 20.54 1.41
C GLY A 9 -42.36 20.80 0.61
N ALA A 10 -41.70 21.96 0.73
CA ALA A 10 -40.68 22.20 1.76
C ALA A 10 -39.75 20.98 1.96
N ALA A 11 -38.60 20.99 1.29
CA ALA A 11 -37.38 20.33 1.77
C ALA A 11 -36.35 21.46 1.90
N GLU A 12 -36.46 22.20 3.00
CA GLU A 12 -35.50 22.11 4.11
C GLU A 12 -34.09 22.46 3.65
N SER A 13 -33.82 23.75 3.80
CA SER A 13 -32.50 24.32 4.02
C SER A 13 -31.73 23.49 5.05
N VAL A 14 -30.84 22.60 4.61
CA VAL A 14 -29.84 22.02 5.51
C VAL A 14 -28.72 23.04 5.67
N SER A 15 -28.94 23.90 6.66
CA SER A 15 -27.96 24.42 7.62
C SER A 15 -26.50 24.34 7.19
N SER A 16 -25.99 25.47 6.71
CA SER A 16 -24.57 25.80 6.74
C SER A 16 -24.12 26.03 8.19
N ALA A 17 -23.93 24.96 8.95
CA ALA A 17 -23.23 25.01 10.22
C ALA A 17 -21.87 24.37 10.02
N GLY A 18 -20.83 25.21 9.97
CA GLY A 18 -19.45 24.76 10.11
C GLY A 18 -19.34 24.04 11.45
N ALA A 19 -19.32 22.72 11.41
CA ALA A 19 -19.04 21.92 12.58
C ALA A 19 -17.57 22.18 12.94
N ASP A 20 -17.37 22.85 14.07
CA ASP A 20 -16.05 23.01 14.69
C ASP A 20 -15.31 21.68 14.67
N ALA A 21 -14.03 21.74 14.29
CA ALA A 21 -13.18 20.57 14.20
C ALA A 21 -13.17 19.84 15.55
N PRO A 22 -13.53 18.55 15.62
CA PRO A 22 -13.35 17.79 16.85
C PRO A 22 -11.85 17.73 17.17
N SER A 23 -11.52 17.45 18.42
CA SER A 23 -10.17 17.41 19.01
C SER A 23 -9.15 16.43 18.37
N GLY A 24 -9.42 15.96 17.14
CA GLY A 24 -8.57 15.13 16.29
C GLY A 24 -8.25 15.77 14.93
N ALA A 25 -8.04 17.09 14.86
CA ALA A 25 -7.70 17.83 13.62
C ALA A 25 -6.43 17.35 12.89
N ALA A 26 -5.65 16.44 13.49
CA ALA A 26 -4.37 15.97 12.97
C ALA A 26 -4.46 15.08 11.71
N ASP A 27 -5.65 14.59 11.33
CA ASP A 27 -5.81 13.64 10.22
C ASP A 27 -6.79 14.12 9.11
N LEU A 28 -7.01 15.44 9.04
CA LEU A 28 -7.80 16.07 7.98
C LEU A 28 -6.92 16.34 6.74
N ILE A 29 -7.25 15.69 5.63
CA ILE A 29 -6.52 15.80 4.37
C ILE A 29 -7.26 16.66 3.34
N ALA A 30 -6.51 17.22 2.38
CA ALA A 30 -7.09 17.94 1.25
C ALA A 30 -7.84 17.00 0.30
N ILE A 31 -8.81 17.52 -0.45
CA ILE A 31 -9.58 16.72 -1.41
C ILE A 31 -8.68 16.11 -2.49
N VAL A 32 -7.69 16.87 -2.96
CA VAL A 32 -6.66 16.40 -3.90
C VAL A 32 -5.86 15.24 -3.31
N GLU A 33 -5.55 15.28 -2.02
CA GLU A 33 -4.82 14.22 -1.32
C GLU A 33 -5.69 12.98 -1.16
N ALA A 34 -6.97 13.12 -0.78
CA ALA A 34 -7.92 12.01 -0.74
C ALA A 34 -8.12 11.36 -2.12
N ALA A 35 -8.22 12.17 -3.18
CA ALA A 35 -8.32 11.69 -4.55
C ALA A 35 -7.07 10.89 -4.96
N ARG A 36 -5.88 11.38 -4.61
CA ARG A 36 -4.62 10.65 -4.81
C ARG A 36 -4.57 9.34 -4.02
N LEU A 37 -4.96 9.37 -2.74
CA LEU A 37 -4.98 8.20 -1.86
C LEU A 37 -5.93 7.12 -2.33
N LEU A 38 -7.03 7.49 -2.98
CA LEU A 38 -8.02 6.57 -3.53
C LEU A 38 -7.82 6.26 -5.00
N SER A 39 -6.86 6.91 -5.65
CA SER A 39 -6.66 6.86 -7.08
C SER A 39 -7.90 7.21 -7.90
N LEU A 40 -8.67 8.19 -7.45
CA LEU A 40 -9.89 8.68 -8.09
C LEU A 40 -9.67 10.08 -8.66
N GLN A 41 -10.53 10.45 -9.61
CA GLN A 41 -10.65 11.85 -10.00
C GLN A 41 -11.20 12.67 -8.84
N GLU A 42 -10.68 13.88 -8.62
CA GLU A 42 -11.12 14.76 -7.52
C GLU A 42 -12.62 15.06 -7.58
N THR A 43 -13.19 15.10 -8.79
CA THR A 43 -14.63 15.26 -9.03
C THR A 43 -15.47 14.16 -8.40
N MET A 44 -14.96 12.92 -8.32
CA MET A 44 -15.66 11.81 -7.65
C MET A 44 -15.69 12.01 -6.13
N ILE A 45 -14.56 12.41 -5.54
CA ILE A 45 -14.49 12.74 -4.11
C ILE A 45 -15.44 13.89 -3.80
N ARG A 46 -15.41 14.96 -4.58
CA ARG A 46 -16.31 16.11 -4.43
C ARG A 46 -17.78 15.71 -4.54
N ARG A 47 -18.12 14.75 -5.41
CA ARG A 47 -19.47 14.22 -5.55
C ARG A 47 -19.91 13.49 -4.27
N TRP A 48 -19.10 12.62 -3.69
CA TRP A 48 -19.43 11.92 -2.44
C TRP A 48 -19.62 12.88 -1.26
N LEU A 49 -18.79 13.92 -1.20
CA LEU A 49 -18.90 14.98 -0.20
C LEU A 49 -20.17 15.80 -0.39
N SER A 50 -20.55 16.12 -1.64
CA SER A 50 -21.79 16.84 -1.94
C SER A 50 -23.06 16.06 -1.59
N THR A 51 -22.99 14.72 -1.59
CA THR A 51 -24.11 13.86 -1.18
C THR A 51 -24.25 13.74 0.35
N GLY A 52 -23.31 14.26 1.13
CA GLY A 52 -23.32 14.20 2.59
C GLY A 52 -22.98 12.83 3.19
N LEU A 53 -22.54 11.88 2.36
CA LEU A 53 -22.20 10.51 2.78
C LEU A 53 -20.88 10.43 3.56
N VAL A 54 -19.96 11.36 3.30
CA VAL A 54 -18.71 11.53 4.05
C VAL A 54 -18.67 12.96 4.58
N LYS A 55 -18.31 13.11 5.85
CA LYS A 55 -18.32 14.41 6.52
C LYS A 55 -17.24 15.32 5.93
N THR A 56 -17.60 16.59 5.74
CA THR A 56 -16.69 17.62 5.24
C THR A 56 -16.30 18.59 6.34
N TYR A 57 -15.09 19.12 6.21
CA TYR A 57 -14.53 20.12 7.08
C TYR A 57 -13.96 21.26 6.24
N LYS A 58 -13.73 22.41 6.85
CA LYS A 58 -12.98 23.52 6.24
C LYS A 58 -11.81 23.89 7.11
N ASN A 59 -10.68 24.18 6.49
CA ASN A 59 -9.54 24.77 7.20
C ASN A 59 -9.75 26.29 7.42
N PRO A 60 -8.86 26.98 8.14
CA PRO A 60 -8.95 28.44 8.35
C PRO A 60 -8.95 29.28 7.06
N LYS A 61 -8.46 28.74 5.93
CA LYS A 61 -8.52 29.37 4.60
C LYS A 61 -9.83 29.06 3.84
N ALA A 62 -10.82 28.50 4.52
CA ALA A 62 -12.10 28.05 3.96
C ALA A 62 -12.00 26.95 2.88
N GLU A 63 -10.86 26.27 2.77
CA GLU A 63 -10.67 25.16 1.84
C GLU A 63 -11.27 23.87 2.41
N LEU A 64 -11.91 23.08 1.54
CA LEU A 64 -12.50 21.79 1.90
C LEU A 64 -11.43 20.78 2.35
N ARG A 65 -11.80 20.00 3.38
CA ARG A 65 -11.03 18.94 4.01
C ARG A 65 -11.93 17.74 4.33
N VAL A 66 -11.33 16.57 4.43
CA VAL A 66 -12.01 15.32 4.78
C VAL A 66 -11.13 14.52 5.75
N SER A 67 -11.75 13.74 6.65
CA SER A 67 -11.03 12.80 7.50
C SER A 67 -10.43 11.67 6.65
N ARG A 68 -9.13 11.42 6.79
CA ARG A 68 -8.44 10.33 6.10
C ARG A 68 -9.05 8.97 6.45
N LYS A 69 -9.32 8.72 7.73
CA LYS A 69 -9.98 7.47 8.15
C LYS A 69 -11.37 7.30 7.50
N GLU A 70 -12.22 8.32 7.58
CA GLU A 70 -13.60 8.20 7.08
C GLU A 70 -13.66 7.99 5.56
N ILE A 71 -12.79 8.66 4.79
CA ILE A 71 -12.80 8.51 3.33
C ILE A 71 -12.25 7.14 2.89
N LEU A 72 -11.31 6.56 3.66
CA LEU A 72 -10.78 5.22 3.42
C LEU A 72 -11.81 4.14 3.80
N ASP A 73 -12.48 4.31 4.94
CA ASP A 73 -13.56 3.42 5.40
C ASP A 73 -14.72 3.43 4.39
N PHE A 74 -15.12 4.61 3.91
CA PHE A 74 -16.16 4.76 2.90
C PHE A 74 -15.77 4.13 1.56
N ALA A 75 -14.55 4.37 1.07
CA ALA A 75 -14.06 3.72 -0.15
C ALA A 75 -14.06 2.19 -0.02
N SER A 76 -13.63 1.68 1.14
CA SER A 76 -13.63 0.24 1.43
C SER A 76 -15.05 -0.36 1.42
N GLN A 77 -16.04 0.35 1.96
CA GLN A 77 -17.45 -0.06 1.91
C GLN A 77 -18.00 -0.11 0.47
N LEU A 78 -17.48 0.73 -0.42
CA LEU A 78 -17.82 0.71 -1.85
C LEU A 78 -17.04 -0.34 -2.65
N GLY A 79 -16.19 -1.14 -1.99
CA GLY A 79 -15.29 -2.09 -2.67
C GLY A 79 -14.15 -1.42 -3.44
N LEU A 80 -13.93 -0.12 -3.22
CA LEU A 80 -12.82 0.62 -3.81
C LEU A 80 -11.61 0.44 -2.90
N ASN A 81 -10.60 -0.24 -3.40
CA ASN A 81 -9.30 -0.28 -2.75
C ASN A 81 -8.60 1.07 -2.96
N PRO A 82 -8.30 1.83 -1.89
CA PRO A 82 -7.57 3.09 -1.97
C PRO A 82 -6.31 3.02 -2.84
N LEU A 83 -5.59 1.90 -2.77
CA LEU A 83 -4.27 1.75 -3.36
C LEU A 83 -4.28 1.26 -4.81
N ALA A 84 -5.44 0.97 -5.41
CA ALA A 84 -5.52 0.20 -6.66
C ALA A 84 -5.28 0.97 -7.98
N GLY A 85 -5.32 2.32 -8.02
CA GLY A 85 -5.60 3.02 -9.29
C GLY A 85 -4.60 4.06 -9.81
N THR A 86 -3.37 4.15 -9.30
CA THR A 86 -2.40 5.18 -9.75
C THR A 86 -1.18 4.53 -10.38
N ARG A 87 -0.94 4.80 -11.67
CA ARG A 87 0.20 4.30 -12.45
C ARG A 87 1.55 4.92 -12.05
N ASP A 88 1.57 5.84 -11.08
CA ASP A 88 2.75 6.56 -10.58
C ASP A 88 3.04 6.32 -9.08
N VAL A 89 2.52 5.25 -8.48
CA VAL A 89 2.88 4.89 -7.10
C VAL A 89 3.89 3.75 -7.14
N PRO A 90 5.04 3.87 -6.43
CA PRO A 90 6.02 2.80 -6.26
C PRO A 90 5.33 1.46 -5.92
N PRO A 91 5.81 0.32 -6.46
CA PRO A 91 5.28 -0.99 -6.07
C PRO A 91 5.34 -1.15 -4.56
N ASP A 92 4.29 -1.71 -3.96
CA ASP A 92 4.28 -2.07 -2.55
C ASP A 92 5.22 -3.25 -2.30
N VAL A 93 5.30 -4.16 -3.26
CA VAL A 93 6.12 -5.38 -3.17
C VAL A 93 6.98 -5.54 -4.42
N LEU A 94 8.28 -5.74 -4.21
CA LEU A 94 9.22 -6.14 -5.25
C LEU A 94 9.61 -7.60 -5.06
N ILE A 95 9.35 -8.44 -6.06
CA ILE A 95 9.81 -9.84 -6.11
C ILE A 95 11.13 -9.88 -6.88
N VAL A 96 12.16 -10.53 -6.33
CA VAL A 96 13.48 -10.63 -6.97
C VAL A 96 13.92 -12.09 -6.93
N ASP A 97 13.87 -12.75 -8.08
CA ASP A 97 14.23 -14.16 -8.24
C ASP A 97 14.54 -14.40 -9.73
N ASP A 98 15.54 -15.19 -10.08
CA ASP A 98 15.86 -15.49 -11.48
C ASP A 98 14.98 -16.61 -12.07
N ASP A 99 14.26 -17.34 -11.23
CA ASP A 99 13.32 -18.38 -11.64
C ASP A 99 11.93 -17.79 -11.96
N ALA A 100 11.58 -17.83 -13.26
CA ALA A 100 10.31 -17.32 -13.76
C ALA A 100 9.08 -18.06 -13.20
N GLU A 101 9.21 -19.35 -12.83
CA GLU A 101 8.12 -20.11 -12.21
C GLU A 101 7.89 -19.65 -10.77
N ILE A 102 8.97 -19.40 -10.02
CA ILE A 102 8.88 -18.84 -8.66
C ILE A 102 8.29 -17.44 -8.70
N ILE A 103 8.75 -16.57 -9.60
CA ILE A 103 8.15 -15.23 -9.79
C ILE A 103 6.65 -15.37 -10.09
N ARG A 104 6.28 -16.22 -11.04
CA ARG A 104 4.87 -16.42 -11.41
C ARG A 104 4.03 -16.89 -10.22
N TRP A 105 4.54 -17.86 -9.45
CA TRP A 105 3.85 -18.38 -8.28
C TRP A 105 3.69 -17.30 -7.20
N LEU A 106 4.76 -16.56 -6.88
CA LEU A 106 4.74 -15.47 -5.92
C LEU A 106 3.76 -14.36 -6.35
N LYS A 107 3.74 -13.97 -7.63
CA LYS A 107 2.78 -12.99 -8.15
C LYS A 107 1.33 -13.45 -7.96
N LEU A 108 1.04 -14.71 -8.26
CA LEU A 108 -0.31 -15.28 -8.07
C LEU A 108 -0.68 -15.34 -6.59
N PHE A 109 0.24 -15.77 -5.73
CA PHE A 109 0.07 -15.80 -4.29
C PHE A 109 -0.23 -14.39 -3.75
N MET A 110 0.59 -13.40 -4.10
CA MET A 110 0.45 -12.03 -3.64
C MET A 110 -0.85 -11.40 -4.15
N LYS A 111 -1.20 -11.60 -5.43
CA LYS A 111 -2.47 -11.10 -6.00
C LYS A 111 -3.69 -11.71 -5.32
N LYS A 112 -3.63 -12.98 -4.89
CA LYS A 112 -4.72 -13.68 -4.22
C LYS A 112 -4.90 -13.24 -2.77
N ASN A 113 -3.81 -13.14 -2.01
CA ASN A 113 -3.84 -12.91 -0.56
C ASN A 113 -3.73 -11.43 -0.18
N TYR A 114 -3.09 -10.63 -1.03
CA TYR A 114 -2.86 -9.19 -0.85
C TYR A 114 -3.29 -8.45 -2.13
N PRO A 115 -4.56 -8.54 -2.56
CA PRO A 115 -5.05 -7.97 -3.82
C PRO A 115 -4.87 -6.45 -3.92
N LEU A 116 -4.55 -5.80 -2.80
CA LEU A 116 -4.35 -4.36 -2.72
C LEU A 116 -2.91 -3.93 -3.04
N PHE A 117 -1.95 -4.85 -2.98
CA PHE A 117 -0.54 -4.54 -3.22
C PHE A 117 -0.21 -4.49 -4.70
N LYS A 118 0.50 -3.43 -5.09
CA LYS A 118 1.17 -3.34 -6.39
C LYS A 118 2.44 -4.17 -6.35
N ILE A 119 2.53 -5.12 -7.27
CA ILE A 119 3.64 -6.07 -7.35
C ILE A 119 4.47 -5.73 -8.58
N ASP A 120 5.76 -5.50 -8.38
CA ASP A 120 6.75 -5.48 -9.46
C ASP A 120 7.73 -6.65 -9.26
N CYS A 121 8.47 -7.01 -10.30
CA CYS A 121 9.36 -8.18 -10.29
C CYS A 121 10.67 -7.87 -11.01
N ALA A 122 11.80 -8.29 -10.46
CA ALA A 122 13.10 -8.25 -11.11
C ALA A 122 13.65 -9.68 -11.26
N VAL A 123 14.34 -9.96 -12.37
CA VAL A 123 14.90 -11.31 -12.63
C VAL A 123 16.38 -11.43 -12.26
N ASN A 124 16.97 -10.39 -11.68
CA ASN A 124 18.35 -10.37 -11.18
C ASN A 124 18.59 -9.13 -10.30
N GLY A 125 19.75 -9.11 -9.61
CA GLY A 125 20.12 -8.00 -8.73
C GLY A 125 20.33 -6.65 -9.44
N PHE A 126 20.70 -6.63 -10.72
CA PHE A 126 20.88 -5.38 -11.48
C PHE A 126 19.53 -4.69 -11.75
N GLU A 127 18.55 -5.44 -12.25
CA GLU A 127 17.19 -4.94 -12.46
C GLU A 127 16.55 -4.52 -11.12
N ALA A 128 16.76 -5.30 -10.06
CA ALA A 128 16.32 -4.93 -8.72
C ALA A 128 16.90 -3.58 -8.29
N GLY A 129 18.20 -3.35 -8.51
CA GLY A 129 18.86 -2.09 -8.20
C GLY A 129 18.28 -0.90 -8.97
N ILE A 130 17.96 -1.06 -10.26
CA ILE A 130 17.28 -0.02 -11.06
C ILE A 130 15.92 0.31 -10.45
N LYS A 131 15.13 -0.71 -10.12
CA LYS A 131 13.78 -0.52 -9.56
C LYS A 131 13.84 0.14 -8.18
N LEU A 132 14.76 -0.28 -7.33
CA LEU A 132 14.98 0.30 -5.98
C LEU A 132 15.57 1.72 -6.02
N ARG A 133 16.15 2.14 -7.14
CA ARG A 133 16.55 3.55 -7.34
C ARG A 133 15.32 4.44 -7.49
N ASP A 134 14.35 3.98 -8.26
CA ASP A 134 13.19 4.78 -8.69
C ASP A 134 11.97 4.58 -7.77
N ALA A 135 11.97 3.52 -6.96
CA ALA A 135 10.91 3.16 -6.04
C ALA A 135 11.45 2.69 -4.68
N ALA A 136 10.67 2.89 -3.62
CA ALA A 136 10.93 2.37 -2.28
C ALA A 136 9.75 1.46 -1.86
N PRO A 137 9.75 0.18 -2.28
CA PRO A 137 8.69 -0.75 -1.89
C PRO A 137 8.67 -0.98 -0.39
N MET A 138 7.51 -1.31 0.18
CA MET A 138 7.42 -1.66 1.60
C MET A 138 8.01 -3.05 1.89
N LEU A 139 8.00 -3.95 0.91
CA LEU A 139 8.50 -5.31 1.04
C LEU A 139 9.28 -5.74 -0.21
N VAL A 140 10.39 -6.42 0.02
CA VAL A 140 11.14 -7.14 -1.01
C VAL A 140 11.13 -8.64 -0.68
N LEU A 141 10.66 -9.45 -1.61
CA LEU A 141 10.83 -10.91 -1.59
C LEU A 141 12.07 -11.24 -2.40
N LEU A 142 13.13 -11.73 -1.75
CA LEU A 142 14.47 -11.76 -2.34
C LEU A 142 15.07 -13.17 -2.31
N ASP A 143 15.33 -13.76 -3.47
CA ASP A 143 16.17 -14.95 -3.53
C ASP A 143 17.59 -14.60 -3.06
N MET A 144 18.14 -15.44 -2.19
CA MET A 144 19.52 -15.35 -1.74
C MET A 144 20.51 -15.62 -2.87
N ARG A 145 20.22 -16.57 -3.76
CA ARG A 145 21.16 -17.00 -4.80
C ARG A 145 20.59 -16.70 -6.18
N MET A 146 21.22 -15.77 -6.89
CA MET A 146 20.94 -15.46 -8.28
C MET A 146 22.26 -15.35 -9.07
N PRO A 147 22.26 -15.59 -10.38
CA PRO A 147 23.42 -15.33 -11.22
C PRO A 147 23.86 -13.86 -11.19
N GLY A 148 25.17 -13.63 -11.06
CA GLY A 148 25.75 -12.28 -11.03
C GLY A 148 25.67 -11.65 -9.64
N ILE A 149 24.79 -10.67 -9.48
CA ILE A 149 24.58 -9.98 -8.19
C ILE A 149 23.62 -10.84 -7.35
N ASP A 150 24.13 -11.41 -6.26
CA ASP A 150 23.35 -12.26 -5.37
C ASP A 150 22.44 -11.45 -4.43
N GLY A 151 21.52 -12.13 -3.75
CA GLY A 151 20.57 -11.49 -2.84
C GLY A 151 21.23 -10.85 -1.61
N ILE A 152 22.39 -11.34 -1.18
CA ILE A 152 23.13 -10.77 -0.05
C ILE A 152 23.65 -9.38 -0.44
N GLU A 153 24.17 -9.21 -1.66
CA GLU A 153 24.60 -7.91 -2.18
C GLU A 153 23.44 -6.94 -2.35
N VAL A 154 22.28 -7.40 -2.85
CA VAL A 154 21.06 -6.59 -2.96
C VAL A 154 20.62 -6.11 -1.57
N CYS A 155 20.59 -6.98 -0.57
CA CYS A 155 20.31 -6.63 0.84
C CYS A 155 21.23 -5.50 1.33
N LYS A 156 22.54 -5.67 1.17
CA LYS A 156 23.53 -4.66 1.56
C LYS A 156 23.30 -3.33 0.83
N ALA A 157 22.99 -3.37 -0.45
CA ALA A 157 22.72 -2.18 -1.26
C ALA A 157 21.46 -1.43 -0.79
N ILE A 158 20.40 -2.15 -0.40
CA ILE A 158 19.20 -1.59 0.21
C ILE A 158 19.56 -0.89 1.52
N ARG A 159 20.23 -1.59 2.44
CA ARG A 159 20.56 -1.05 3.78
C ARG A 159 21.53 0.12 3.76
N LYS A 160 22.37 0.25 2.72
CA LYS A 160 23.26 1.41 2.55
C LYS A 160 22.52 2.69 2.14
N GLN A 161 21.27 2.61 1.67
CA GLN A 161 20.52 3.77 1.18
C GLN A 161 19.53 4.27 2.24
N PRO A 162 19.66 5.52 2.75
CA PRO A 162 18.76 6.05 3.78
C PRO A 162 17.28 6.05 3.38
N LYS A 163 16.98 6.23 2.09
CA LYS A 163 15.61 6.21 1.55
C LYS A 163 14.97 4.82 1.54
N LEU A 164 15.78 3.75 1.58
CA LEU A 164 15.34 2.35 1.53
C LEU A 164 15.47 1.65 2.89
N LYS A 165 15.86 2.38 3.94
CA LYS A 165 16.17 1.77 5.25
C LYS A 165 14.96 1.06 5.89
N ASN A 166 13.74 1.53 5.59
CA ASN A 166 12.50 1.02 6.17
C ASN A 166 11.88 -0.14 5.37
N ILE A 167 12.52 -0.58 4.28
CA ILE A 167 12.01 -1.67 3.45
C ILE A 167 12.13 -2.98 4.22
N HIS A 168 11.04 -3.75 4.33
CA HIS A 168 11.14 -5.11 4.83
C HIS A 168 11.75 -6.03 3.77
N ILE A 169 12.70 -6.88 4.14
CA ILE A 169 13.31 -7.85 3.24
C ILE A 169 13.05 -9.26 3.76
N LEU A 170 12.24 -10.01 3.03
CA LEU A 170 12.03 -11.44 3.24
C LEU A 170 12.93 -12.23 2.30
N GLY A 171 13.95 -12.86 2.88
CA GLY A 171 14.85 -13.76 2.17
C GLY A 171 14.18 -15.08 1.82
N ILE A 172 14.42 -15.55 0.60
CA ILE A 172 13.97 -16.85 0.09
C ILE A 172 15.22 -17.63 -0.30
N THR A 173 15.35 -18.90 0.09
CA THR A 173 16.54 -19.68 -0.27
C THR A 173 16.33 -21.18 -0.28
N VAL A 174 17.14 -21.90 -1.07
CA VAL A 174 17.32 -23.36 -0.98
C VAL A 174 18.41 -23.77 0.03
N SER A 175 19.23 -22.83 0.49
CA SER A 175 20.41 -23.15 1.30
C SER A 175 20.06 -23.24 2.78
N HIS A 176 20.44 -24.36 3.40
CA HIS A 176 20.36 -24.57 4.85
C HIS A 176 21.70 -24.34 5.57
N VAL A 177 22.70 -23.82 4.86
CA VAL A 177 24.04 -23.59 5.42
C VAL A 177 23.97 -22.44 6.42
N LYS A 178 24.24 -22.73 7.70
CA LYS A 178 24.14 -21.75 8.80
C LYS A 178 24.98 -20.49 8.57
N ALA A 179 26.16 -20.62 7.97
CA ALA A 179 27.02 -19.49 7.66
C ALA A 179 26.34 -18.52 6.68
N GLU A 180 25.79 -19.04 5.58
CA GLU A 180 25.10 -18.25 4.54
C GLU A 180 23.83 -17.60 5.06
N LEU A 181 23.01 -18.34 5.84
CA LEU A 181 21.84 -17.76 6.50
C LEU A 181 22.23 -16.64 7.46
N GLY A 182 23.35 -16.81 8.17
CA GLY A 182 23.92 -15.79 9.03
C GLY A 182 24.36 -14.55 8.24
N ASP A 183 25.02 -14.74 7.09
CA ASP A 183 25.42 -13.64 6.21
C ASP A 183 24.23 -12.89 5.65
N PHE A 184 23.16 -13.58 5.27
CA PHE A 184 21.96 -12.96 4.72
C PHE A 184 21.22 -12.12 5.77
N ARG A 185 21.10 -12.61 7.01
CA ARG A 185 20.57 -11.83 8.14
C ARG A 185 21.44 -10.61 8.44
N ARG A 186 22.76 -10.78 8.51
CA ARG A 186 23.71 -9.66 8.72
C ARG A 186 23.66 -8.62 7.61
N ALA A 187 23.38 -9.03 6.38
CA ALA A 187 23.21 -8.15 5.24
C ALA A 187 21.93 -7.31 5.32
N GLY A 188 20.96 -7.72 6.15
CA GLY A 188 19.77 -6.95 6.45
C GLY A 188 18.45 -7.65 6.16
N ALA A 189 18.43 -8.94 5.87
CA ALA A 189 17.18 -9.70 5.77
C ALA A 189 16.46 -9.75 7.13
N ASP A 190 15.19 -9.33 7.15
CA ASP A 190 14.36 -9.29 8.36
C ASP A 190 13.89 -10.69 8.75
N ASP A 191 13.61 -11.53 7.74
CA ASP A 191 13.27 -12.92 7.93
C ASP A 191 13.71 -13.77 6.72
N ILE A 192 13.74 -15.10 6.90
CA ILE A 192 14.15 -16.05 5.85
C ILE A 192 13.20 -17.24 5.84
N ILE A 193 12.70 -17.59 4.66
CA ILE A 193 11.93 -18.80 4.38
C ILE A 193 12.64 -19.67 3.34
N PHE A 194 12.29 -20.96 3.30
CA PHE A 194 12.98 -21.93 2.46
C PHE A 194 12.16 -22.32 1.23
N LYS A 195 12.84 -22.56 0.10
CA LYS A 195 12.26 -23.26 -1.06
C LYS A 195 12.24 -24.77 -0.72
N PRO A 196 11.16 -25.53 -1.03
CA PRO A 196 9.96 -25.11 -1.76
C PRO A 196 9.01 -24.25 -0.92
N LEU A 197 8.48 -23.20 -1.55
CA LEU A 197 7.63 -22.22 -0.88
C LEU A 197 6.25 -22.81 -0.54
N LEU A 198 5.88 -22.77 0.73
CA LEU A 198 4.54 -23.11 1.21
C LEU A 198 3.72 -21.83 1.42
N ALA A 199 2.48 -21.84 0.96
CA ALA A 199 1.61 -20.66 0.99
C ALA A 199 1.37 -20.14 2.41
N ASP A 200 1.17 -21.04 3.39
CA ASP A 200 0.92 -20.65 4.77
C ASP A 200 2.18 -20.08 5.43
N GLU A 201 3.35 -20.69 5.23
CA GLU A 201 4.63 -20.20 5.76
C GLU A 201 4.98 -18.80 5.21
N LEU A 202 4.80 -18.61 3.91
CA LEU A 202 4.99 -17.31 3.27
C LEU A 202 4.04 -16.24 3.84
N ARG A 203 2.75 -16.57 3.99
CA ARG A 203 1.75 -15.66 4.57
C ARG A 203 2.11 -15.27 6.00
N GLU A 204 2.50 -16.26 6.82
CA GLU A 204 2.87 -16.04 8.21
C GLU A 204 4.11 -15.16 8.34
N SER A 205 5.14 -15.41 7.52
CA SER A 205 6.36 -14.60 7.51
C SER A 205 6.08 -13.16 7.07
N ILE A 206 5.33 -12.96 5.98
CA ILE A 206 4.93 -11.61 5.52
C ILE A 206 4.14 -10.87 6.61
N ASN A 207 3.13 -11.51 7.20
CA ASN A 207 2.34 -10.87 8.24
C ASN A 207 3.19 -10.53 9.47
N ARG A 208 4.09 -11.43 9.87
CA ARG A 208 5.00 -11.22 11.01
C ARG A 208 5.89 -10.00 10.81
N ILE A 209 6.52 -9.85 9.64
CA ILE A 209 7.44 -8.72 9.40
C ILE A 209 6.69 -7.41 9.17
N MET A 210 5.53 -7.43 8.51
CA MET A 210 4.77 -6.21 8.18
C MET A 210 3.99 -5.63 9.37
N LEU A 211 3.70 -6.42 10.41
CA LEU A 211 3.03 -5.93 11.63
C LEU A 211 3.97 -5.18 12.58
N VAL A 212 5.29 -5.24 12.34
CA VAL A 212 6.30 -4.61 13.18
C VAL A 212 6.93 -3.46 12.40
N PRO A 213 6.93 -2.22 12.92
CA PRO A 213 7.67 -1.13 12.28
C PRO A 213 9.14 -1.51 12.12
N HIS A 214 9.69 -1.38 10.90
CA HIS A 214 11.12 -1.59 10.68
C HIS A 214 11.91 -0.60 11.56
N LYS A 215 12.90 -1.12 12.31
CA LYS A 215 13.77 -0.33 13.21
C LYS A 215 14.81 0.47 12.45
#